data_AF-A0A212TP29-F1
#
_entry.id   AF-A0A212TP29-F1
#
_cell.length_a   1.000
_cell.length_b   1.000
_cell.length_c   1.000
_cell.angle_alpha   90.00
_cell.angle_beta   90.00
_cell.angle_gamma   90.00
#
_symmetry.space_group_name_H-M   'P 1'
#
loop_
_entity.id
_entity.type
_entity.pdbx_description
1 polymer ?
#
loop_
_entity_poly.entity_id
_entity_poly.type
_entity_poly.pdbx_seq_one_letter_code
_entity_poly.pdbx_strand_id
1 'polypeptide(L)'
;MSNPTAAASIGGFFEIELPIGPVSPHARAWAALASGRACLAVLAGQLRPSRVWVPFYICDSVLQALEQAQVPYSFYALTEELELEAPVELSDGEYILYVNYFGLKTTYTATLARRYGARLLLDLTQAFFEEPAPGVWGFNSARKFFGVPDGAYLYAPAPMPPVTLPSNQAISLTHLVERQAGHQAAAYAAYSQYEEQLSYAPQGMSAVSQSWLSWLDYASIARKRQANYALYRQLLAPVLQSGVAREWLPLEAGSIPFCYPLRLTRPVADRSQLFEHQIFVPWLWPEMRQRPGAFVREKTFVDGVLALPLDHRSGPAELSRVAEQVLRLLQGES
;
A
#
# COMPACT_ATOMS: atom_id res chain seq x y z
N MET A 1 -2.35 -35.52 -13.92
CA MET A 1 -1.81 -35.31 -15.28
C MET A 1 -0.72 -34.26 -15.16
N SER A 2 0.54 -34.66 -15.28
CA SER A 2 1.70 -33.79 -15.18
C SER A 2 1.73 -32.83 -16.38
N ASN A 3 1.77 -31.52 -16.13
CA ASN A 3 2.08 -30.55 -17.17
C ASN A 3 3.43 -30.92 -17.79
N PRO A 4 3.57 -30.92 -19.12
CA PRO A 4 4.86 -31.10 -19.75
C PRO A 4 5.75 -29.93 -19.30
N THR A 5 6.82 -30.22 -18.57
CA THR A 5 7.92 -29.29 -18.35
C THR A 5 8.43 -28.91 -19.73
N ALA A 6 8.15 -27.67 -20.16
CA ALA A 6 8.73 -27.12 -21.37
C ALA A 6 10.24 -27.33 -21.31
N ALA A 7 10.79 -28.04 -22.29
CA ALA A 7 12.23 -28.28 -22.35
C ALA A 7 12.95 -26.93 -22.38
N ALA A 8 13.78 -26.66 -21.37
CA ALA A 8 14.58 -25.45 -21.34
C ALA A 8 15.53 -25.44 -22.56
N SER A 9 15.59 -24.32 -23.26
CA SER A 9 16.58 -24.13 -24.33
C SER A 9 17.99 -24.24 -23.76
N ILE A 10 18.86 -25.02 -24.42
CA ILE A 10 20.26 -25.21 -24.00
C ILE A 10 21.14 -24.29 -24.85
N GLY A 11 21.90 -23.40 -24.21
CA GLY A 11 22.82 -22.45 -24.86
C GLY A 11 22.14 -21.16 -25.37
N GLY A 12 22.96 -20.19 -25.81
CA GLY A 12 22.50 -18.87 -26.24
C GLY A 12 23.10 -17.75 -25.39
N PHE A 13 22.28 -16.75 -25.07
CA PHE A 13 22.61 -15.68 -24.14
C PHE A 13 22.21 -16.07 -22.70
N PHE A 14 22.83 -15.43 -21.70
CA PHE A 14 22.49 -15.65 -20.29
C PHE A 14 21.16 -14.99 -19.92
N GLU A 15 20.34 -15.69 -19.13
CA GLU A 15 19.24 -15.09 -18.39
C GLU A 15 19.76 -14.15 -17.28
N ILE A 16 18.84 -13.38 -16.68
CA ILE A 16 19.14 -12.71 -15.42
C ILE A 16 19.30 -13.78 -14.34
N GLU A 17 20.48 -13.88 -13.76
CA GLU A 17 20.76 -14.76 -12.63
C GLU A 17 20.15 -14.17 -11.34
N LEU A 18 19.23 -14.90 -10.71
CA LEU A 18 18.42 -14.43 -9.58
C LEU A 18 18.72 -15.24 -8.31
N PRO A 19 19.84 -14.99 -7.60
CA PRO A 19 20.16 -15.71 -6.37
C PRO A 19 19.15 -15.37 -5.27
N ILE A 20 18.84 -16.35 -4.42
CA ILE A 20 18.05 -16.12 -3.21
C ILE A 20 19.00 -15.65 -2.10
N GLY A 21 18.67 -14.50 -1.51
CA GLY A 21 19.38 -13.89 -0.41
C GLY A 21 19.04 -14.49 0.95
N PRO A 22 19.71 -14.03 2.00
CA PRO A 22 19.62 -14.63 3.34
C PRO A 22 18.33 -14.30 4.08
N VAL A 23 17.52 -13.34 3.60
CA VAL A 23 16.32 -12.87 4.28
C VAL A 23 15.08 -13.53 3.69
N SER A 24 14.24 -14.11 4.55
CA SER A 24 12.87 -14.51 4.20
C SER A 24 11.89 -13.51 4.83
N PRO A 25 11.54 -12.40 4.15
CA PRO A 25 10.58 -11.45 4.68
C PRO A 25 9.24 -12.14 4.91
N HIS A 26 8.55 -11.75 6.00
CA HIS A 26 7.23 -12.27 6.33
C HIS A 26 7.16 -13.79 6.41
N ALA A 27 8.06 -14.41 7.17
CA ALA A 27 8.12 -15.86 7.34
C ALA A 27 6.81 -16.49 7.89
N ARG A 28 5.93 -15.69 8.50
CA ARG A 28 4.61 -16.14 8.97
C ARG A 28 3.50 -16.00 7.91
N ALA A 29 3.79 -15.41 6.75
CA ALA A 29 2.82 -15.32 5.67
C ALA A 29 2.38 -16.73 5.26
N TRP A 30 1.08 -16.90 5.08
CA TRP A 30 0.47 -18.11 4.56
C TRP A 30 0.79 -18.32 3.08
N ALA A 31 0.88 -17.23 2.31
CA ALA A 31 1.25 -17.28 0.89
C ALA A 31 1.97 -16.00 0.43
N ALA A 32 2.88 -16.16 -0.54
CA ALA A 32 3.49 -15.07 -1.30
C ALA A 32 2.84 -14.99 -2.70
N LEU A 33 2.17 -13.88 -2.98
CA LEU A 33 1.32 -13.69 -4.16
C LEU A 33 1.79 -12.50 -5.00
N ALA A 34 1.34 -12.44 -6.25
CA ALA A 34 1.76 -11.41 -7.20
C ALA A 34 1.31 -9.99 -6.79
N SER A 35 0.19 -9.85 -6.08
CA SER A 35 -0.32 -8.54 -5.67
C SER A 35 -1.33 -8.65 -4.53
N GLY A 36 -1.66 -7.51 -3.91
CA GLY A 36 -2.77 -7.43 -2.95
C GLY A 36 -4.12 -7.83 -3.56
N ARG A 37 -4.31 -7.61 -4.87
CA ARG A 37 -5.50 -8.09 -5.62
C ARG A 37 -5.54 -9.62 -5.66
N ALA A 38 -4.40 -10.26 -5.93
CA ALA A 38 -4.29 -11.72 -5.86
C ALA A 38 -4.54 -12.24 -4.44
N CYS A 39 -4.09 -11.54 -3.39
CA CYS A 39 -4.43 -11.88 -2.00
C CYS A 39 -5.94 -11.84 -1.75
N LEU A 40 -6.63 -10.79 -2.22
CA LEU A 40 -8.08 -10.68 -2.12
C LEU A 40 -8.82 -11.78 -2.90
N ALA A 41 -8.33 -12.15 -4.09
CA ALA A 41 -8.90 -13.24 -4.87
C ALA A 41 -8.78 -14.60 -4.14
N VAL A 42 -7.63 -14.87 -3.52
CA VAL A 42 -7.43 -16.07 -2.69
C VAL A 42 -8.35 -16.04 -1.45
N LEU A 43 -8.45 -14.90 -0.77
CA LEU A 43 -9.36 -14.73 0.37
C LEU A 43 -10.81 -14.96 -0.03
N ALA A 44 -11.26 -14.40 -1.15
CA ALA A 44 -12.62 -14.59 -1.64
C ALA A 44 -12.92 -16.07 -1.94
N GLY A 45 -11.99 -16.78 -2.58
CA GLY A 45 -12.14 -18.22 -2.85
C GLY A 45 -12.16 -19.09 -1.58
N GLN A 46 -11.33 -18.74 -0.59
CA GLN A 46 -11.18 -19.46 0.67
C GLN A 46 -12.35 -19.23 1.63
N LEU A 47 -12.78 -17.98 1.78
CA LEU A 47 -13.78 -17.55 2.77
C LEU A 47 -15.21 -17.59 2.22
N ARG A 48 -15.37 -17.36 0.92
CA ARG A 48 -16.66 -17.16 0.24
C ARG A 48 -17.59 -16.21 1.02
N PRO A 49 -17.16 -14.95 1.25
CA PRO A 49 -17.92 -14.01 2.06
C PRO A 49 -19.33 -13.79 1.50
N SER A 50 -20.34 -13.76 2.37
CA SER A 50 -21.68 -13.30 1.99
C SER A 50 -21.69 -11.79 1.74
N ARG A 51 -20.81 -11.06 2.44
CA ARG A 51 -20.54 -9.63 2.27
C ARG A 51 -19.19 -9.25 2.86
N VAL A 52 -18.54 -8.23 2.29
CA VAL A 52 -17.42 -7.54 2.92
C VAL A 52 -17.79 -6.08 3.20
N TRP A 53 -17.70 -5.68 4.46
CA TRP A 53 -17.80 -4.28 4.86
C TRP A 53 -16.46 -3.59 4.60
N VAL A 54 -16.44 -2.54 3.78
CA VAL A 54 -15.22 -1.82 3.37
C VAL A 54 -15.31 -0.35 3.77
N PRO A 55 -14.20 0.32 4.11
CA PRO A 55 -14.25 1.74 4.40
C PRO A 55 -14.57 2.49 3.12
N PHE A 56 -15.32 3.60 3.24
CA PHE A 56 -15.54 4.45 2.07
C PHE A 56 -14.24 5.06 1.54
N TYR A 57 -13.23 5.30 2.39
CA TYR A 57 -11.91 5.79 1.99
C TYR A 57 -10.95 4.65 1.63
N ILE A 58 -11.07 4.13 0.42
CA ILE A 58 -10.28 2.98 -0.07
C ILE A 58 -9.99 3.05 -1.57
N CYS A 59 -8.93 2.36 -2.00
CA CYS A 59 -8.56 2.18 -3.41
C CYS A 59 -9.65 1.43 -4.20
N ASP A 60 -9.97 1.90 -5.41
CA ASP A 60 -10.87 1.19 -6.33
C ASP A 60 -10.37 -0.21 -6.70
N SER A 61 -9.05 -0.45 -6.69
CA SER A 61 -8.50 -1.78 -6.96
C SER A 61 -8.99 -2.85 -5.97
N VAL A 62 -9.35 -2.46 -4.75
CA VAL A 62 -9.95 -3.39 -3.76
C VAL A 62 -11.39 -3.70 -4.14
N LEU A 63 -12.16 -2.67 -4.51
CA LEU A 63 -13.56 -2.82 -4.93
C LEU A 63 -13.66 -3.68 -6.19
N GLN A 64 -12.84 -3.38 -7.20
CA GLN A 64 -12.74 -4.16 -8.43
C GLN A 64 -12.35 -5.61 -8.15
N ALA A 65 -11.45 -5.88 -7.21
CA ALA A 65 -11.10 -7.26 -6.83
C ALA A 65 -12.29 -8.01 -6.21
N LEU A 66 -13.09 -7.35 -5.36
CA LEU A 66 -14.31 -7.93 -4.80
C LEU A 66 -15.36 -8.18 -5.89
N GLU A 67 -15.54 -7.25 -6.83
CA GLU A 67 -16.47 -7.37 -7.96
C GLU A 67 -16.09 -8.52 -8.89
N GLN A 68 -14.81 -8.64 -9.26
CA GLN A 68 -14.30 -9.75 -10.08
C GLN A 68 -14.48 -11.10 -9.38
N ALA A 69 -14.37 -11.14 -8.05
CA ALA A 69 -14.65 -12.31 -7.25
C ALA A 69 -16.14 -12.53 -6.96
N GLN A 70 -17.03 -11.67 -7.46
CA GLN A 70 -18.47 -11.69 -7.23
C GLN A 70 -18.86 -11.64 -5.73
N VAL A 71 -18.04 -10.96 -4.92
CA VAL A 71 -18.27 -10.78 -3.49
C VAL A 71 -19.00 -9.45 -3.26
N PRO A 72 -20.23 -9.46 -2.71
CA PRO A 72 -20.94 -8.23 -2.37
C PRO A 72 -20.18 -7.42 -1.33
N TYR A 73 -20.22 -6.09 -1.43
CA TYR A 73 -19.64 -5.21 -0.41
C TYR A 73 -20.58 -4.08 -0.01
N SER A 74 -20.33 -3.50 1.16
CA SER A 74 -21.04 -2.33 1.68
C SER A 74 -20.07 -1.37 2.34
N PHE A 75 -20.28 -0.08 2.16
CA PHE A 75 -19.42 0.94 2.75
C PHE A 75 -19.77 1.20 4.21
N TYR A 76 -18.74 1.42 5.04
CA TYR A 76 -18.87 2.06 6.35
C TYR A 76 -18.10 3.39 6.37
N ALA A 77 -18.54 4.28 7.26
CA ALA A 77 -17.98 5.61 7.40
C ALA A 77 -16.79 5.63 8.37
N LEU A 78 -15.91 6.62 8.20
CA LEU A 78 -14.74 6.85 9.01
C LEU A 78 -14.80 8.17 9.77
N THR A 79 -14.21 8.19 10.97
CA THR A 79 -13.89 9.43 11.70
C THR A 79 -12.77 10.21 11.02
N GLU A 80 -12.48 11.42 11.51
CA GLU A 80 -11.33 12.21 11.06
C GLU A 80 -9.99 11.52 11.36
N GLU A 81 -9.95 10.62 12.34
CA GLU A 81 -8.76 9.85 12.76
C GLU A 81 -8.63 8.52 11.98
N LEU A 82 -9.44 8.35 10.93
CA LEU A 82 -9.51 7.17 10.06
C LEU A 82 -9.89 5.89 10.83
N GLU A 83 -10.77 6.03 11.81
CA GLU A 83 -11.36 4.93 12.57
C GLU A 83 -12.81 4.70 12.14
N LEU A 84 -13.40 3.53 12.40
CA LEU A 84 -14.82 3.30 12.16
C LEU A 84 -15.66 4.34 12.91
N GLU A 85 -16.54 5.05 12.20
CA GLU A 85 -17.46 6.02 12.83
C GLU A 85 -18.50 5.34 13.73
N ALA A 86 -18.91 4.13 13.36
CA ALA A 86 -19.74 3.26 14.18
C ALA A 86 -19.27 1.81 14.06
N PRO A 87 -19.39 1.00 15.13
CA PRO A 87 -19.14 -0.43 15.02
C PRO A 87 -20.07 -1.08 13.99
N VAL A 88 -19.52 -2.02 13.22
CA VAL A 88 -20.28 -2.80 12.25
C VAL A 88 -20.67 -4.12 12.91
N GLU A 89 -21.96 -4.40 12.98
CA GLU A 89 -22.46 -5.70 13.45
C GLU A 89 -22.48 -6.67 12.28
N LEU A 90 -21.65 -7.72 12.37
CA LEU A 90 -21.45 -8.68 11.29
C LEU A 90 -22.41 -9.86 11.42
N SER A 91 -23.19 -10.09 10.36
CA SER A 91 -23.99 -11.31 10.21
C SER A 91 -23.11 -12.52 9.85
N ASP A 92 -23.71 -13.71 9.79
CA ASP A 92 -23.00 -14.93 9.40
C ASP A 92 -22.44 -14.82 7.97
N GLY A 93 -21.17 -15.19 7.84
CA GLY A 93 -20.42 -15.09 6.57
C GLY A 93 -20.01 -13.68 6.17
N GLU A 94 -20.32 -12.65 6.98
CA GLU A 94 -19.87 -11.29 6.74
C GLU A 94 -18.48 -11.05 7.35
N TYR A 95 -17.68 -10.27 6.63
CA TYR A 95 -16.34 -9.87 7.03
C TYR A 95 -16.23 -8.35 6.99
N ILE A 96 -15.28 -7.80 7.73
CA ILE A 96 -14.92 -6.39 7.66
C ILE A 96 -13.48 -6.25 7.18
N LEU A 97 -13.27 -5.42 6.18
CA LEU A 97 -11.95 -5.01 5.72
C LEU A 97 -11.62 -3.66 6.35
N TYR A 98 -10.40 -3.53 6.87
CA TYR A 98 -9.87 -2.26 7.37
C TYR A 98 -8.46 -2.01 6.83
N VAL A 99 -8.18 -0.77 6.43
CA VAL A 99 -6.87 -0.35 5.92
C VAL A 99 -6.05 0.22 7.07
N ASN A 100 -4.82 -0.28 7.27
CA ASN A 100 -3.85 0.41 8.12
C ASN A 100 -3.33 1.66 7.39
N TYR A 101 -4.09 2.75 7.49
CA TYR A 101 -3.82 3.98 6.77
C TYR A 101 -2.43 4.54 7.09
N PHE A 102 -1.68 4.77 6.01
CA PHE A 102 -0.32 5.32 6.00
C PHE A 102 0.72 4.51 6.81
N GLY A 103 0.36 3.33 7.31
CA GLY A 103 1.19 2.55 8.23
C GLY A 103 1.30 3.20 9.61
N LEU A 104 0.22 3.87 10.05
CA LEU A 104 0.19 4.69 11.27
C LEU A 104 -0.98 4.34 12.21
N LYS A 105 -1.68 3.23 11.97
CA LYS A 105 -2.88 2.83 12.73
C LYS A 105 -2.70 1.50 13.48
N THR A 106 -1.47 1.12 13.84
CA THR A 106 -1.11 -0.15 14.51
C THR A 106 -1.94 -0.42 15.78
N THR A 107 -2.16 0.62 16.59
CA THR A 107 -2.93 0.51 17.83
C THR A 107 -4.41 0.25 17.55
N TYR A 108 -4.93 0.87 16.48
CA TYR A 108 -6.31 0.69 16.08
C TYR A 108 -6.53 -0.66 15.40
N THR A 109 -5.61 -1.13 14.55
CA THR A 109 -5.70 -2.48 13.96
C THR A 109 -5.73 -3.55 15.05
N ALA A 110 -4.95 -3.40 16.12
CA ALA A 110 -5.00 -4.28 17.28
C ALA A 110 -6.35 -4.22 18.02
N THR A 111 -6.99 -3.05 18.06
CA THR A 111 -8.32 -2.87 18.65
C THR A 111 -9.39 -3.58 17.82
N LEU A 112 -9.36 -3.44 16.51
CA LEU A 112 -10.25 -4.16 15.61
C LEU A 112 -10.01 -5.67 15.65
N ALA A 113 -8.75 -6.11 15.75
CA ALA A 113 -8.39 -7.52 15.88
C ALA A 113 -9.07 -8.18 17.09
N ARG A 114 -9.06 -7.51 18.25
CA ARG A 114 -9.75 -7.99 19.46
C ARG A 114 -11.26 -8.04 19.29
N ARG A 115 -11.85 -7.11 18.53
CA ARG A 115 -13.30 -7.04 18.32
C ARG A 115 -13.81 -8.09 17.33
N TYR A 116 -13.14 -8.23 16.19
CA TYR A 116 -13.66 -8.98 15.04
C TYR A 116 -12.95 -10.32 14.81
N GLY A 117 -11.74 -10.51 15.34
CA GLY A 117 -10.97 -11.75 15.20
C GLY A 117 -10.85 -12.21 13.74
N ALA A 118 -11.19 -13.47 13.48
CA ALA A 118 -11.08 -14.07 12.15
C ALA A 118 -12.06 -13.51 11.10
N ARG A 119 -12.98 -12.60 11.49
CA ARG A 119 -13.85 -11.87 10.56
C ARG A 119 -13.26 -10.53 10.10
N LEU A 120 -12.07 -10.16 10.58
CA LEU A 120 -11.32 -8.98 10.13
C LEU A 120 -10.35 -9.34 9.01
N LEU A 121 -10.37 -8.55 7.95
CA LEU A 121 -9.41 -8.55 6.85
C LEU A 121 -8.58 -7.27 6.92
N LEU A 122 -7.31 -7.36 7.32
CA LEU A 122 -6.42 -6.20 7.39
C LEU A 122 -5.73 -5.95 6.05
N ASP A 123 -6.03 -4.81 5.43
CA ASP A 123 -5.24 -4.26 4.33
C ASP A 123 -4.03 -3.51 4.93
N LEU A 124 -2.88 -4.17 4.89
CA LEU A 124 -1.57 -3.66 5.30
C LEU A 124 -0.75 -3.21 4.09
N THR A 125 -1.38 -2.88 2.95
CA THR A 125 -0.65 -2.46 1.75
C THR A 125 0.13 -1.16 1.97
N GLN A 126 -0.31 -0.31 2.90
CA GLN A 126 0.43 0.88 3.37
C GLN A 126 1.23 0.62 4.66
N ALA A 127 1.38 -0.62 5.08
CA ALA A 127 2.04 -1.02 6.33
C ALA A 127 2.89 -2.28 6.12
N PHE A 128 3.73 -2.30 5.08
CA PHE A 128 4.44 -3.52 4.68
C PHE A 128 5.24 -4.15 5.82
N PHE A 129 5.86 -3.35 6.69
CA PHE A 129 6.68 -3.84 7.80
C PHE A 129 5.87 -4.44 8.96
N GLU A 130 4.55 -4.32 8.92
CA GLU A 130 3.66 -4.90 9.92
C GLU A 130 3.09 -6.23 9.44
N GLU A 131 2.75 -7.06 10.40
CA GLU A 131 1.98 -8.28 10.18
C GLU A 131 0.72 -8.25 11.06
N PRO A 132 -0.39 -8.87 10.63
CA PRO A 132 -1.61 -8.85 11.42
C PRO A 132 -1.44 -9.67 12.71
N ALA A 133 -2.12 -9.29 13.79
CA ALA A 133 -2.13 -10.10 15.01
C ALA A 133 -2.58 -11.55 14.72
N PRO A 134 -2.13 -12.55 15.51
CA PRO A 134 -2.68 -13.90 15.43
C PRO A 134 -4.22 -13.89 15.53
N GLY A 135 -4.88 -14.79 14.81
CA GLY A 135 -6.34 -14.84 14.77
C GLY A 135 -7.00 -13.91 13.76
N VAL A 136 -6.24 -13.16 12.96
CA VAL A 136 -6.75 -12.19 11.97
C VAL A 136 -6.18 -12.45 10.58
N TRP A 137 -6.98 -12.23 9.53
CA TRP A 137 -6.50 -12.23 8.16
C TRP A 137 -5.81 -10.90 7.83
N GLY A 138 -4.82 -10.93 6.95
CA GLY A 138 -4.29 -9.69 6.40
C GLY A 138 -3.54 -9.90 5.11
N PHE A 139 -3.27 -8.82 4.41
CA PHE A 139 -2.43 -8.83 3.22
C PHE A 139 -1.69 -7.51 3.06
N ASN A 140 -0.55 -7.51 2.38
CA ASN A 140 0.23 -6.30 2.13
C ASN A 140 0.58 -6.12 0.64
N SER A 141 1.53 -5.22 0.33
CA SER A 141 2.03 -5.00 -1.02
C SER A 141 3.48 -4.55 -0.99
N ALA A 142 4.39 -5.34 -1.56
CA ALA A 142 5.82 -5.02 -1.63
C ALA A 142 6.09 -3.82 -2.56
N ARG A 143 5.33 -3.71 -3.66
CA ARG A 143 5.50 -2.65 -4.68
C ARG A 143 5.29 -1.22 -4.18
N LYS A 144 4.60 -1.05 -3.04
CA LYS A 144 4.41 0.25 -2.40
C LYS A 144 5.64 0.70 -1.61
N PHE A 145 6.57 -0.22 -1.34
CA PHE A 145 7.74 0.04 -0.50
C PHE A 145 9.07 -0.15 -1.23
N PHE A 146 9.14 -1.01 -2.25
CA PHE A 146 10.37 -1.42 -2.91
C PHE A 146 10.24 -1.42 -4.43
N GLY A 147 11.39 -1.31 -5.12
CA GLY A 147 11.48 -1.41 -6.58
C GLY A 147 11.40 -2.87 -7.03
N VAL A 148 10.20 -3.44 -7.05
CA VAL A 148 9.91 -4.80 -7.52
C VAL A 148 8.70 -4.78 -8.47
N PRO A 149 8.64 -5.69 -9.46
CA PRO A 149 7.53 -5.71 -10.41
C PRO A 149 6.23 -6.26 -9.82
N ASP A 150 6.30 -7.08 -8.79
CA ASP A 150 5.15 -7.72 -8.16
C ASP A 150 5.48 -8.08 -6.70
N GLY A 151 4.52 -8.66 -5.97
CA GLY A 151 4.74 -9.18 -4.63
C GLY A 151 3.79 -8.62 -3.58
N ALA A 152 3.19 -9.53 -2.83
CA ALA A 152 2.37 -9.32 -1.67
C ALA A 152 2.42 -10.58 -0.79
N TYR A 153 2.19 -10.41 0.50
CA TYR A 153 2.12 -11.50 1.46
C TYR A 153 0.71 -11.56 2.04
N LEU A 154 0.13 -12.76 2.05
CA LEU A 154 -1.19 -13.07 2.62
C LEU A 154 -0.99 -13.80 3.94
N TYR A 155 -1.73 -13.43 4.97
CA TYR A 155 -1.68 -14.02 6.31
C TYR A 155 -3.01 -14.66 6.66
N ALA A 156 -2.93 -15.82 7.31
CA ALA A 156 -4.07 -16.55 7.84
C ALA A 156 -4.18 -16.37 9.37
N PRO A 157 -5.39 -16.49 9.95
CA PRO A 157 -5.62 -16.35 11.38
C PRO A 157 -4.96 -17.47 12.20
N ALA A 158 -4.70 -18.61 11.59
CA ALA A 158 -4.02 -19.76 12.17
C ALA A 158 -3.16 -20.44 11.10
N PRO A 159 -2.22 -21.33 11.49
CA PRO A 159 -1.51 -22.17 10.53
C PRO A 159 -2.48 -22.92 9.62
N MET A 160 -2.23 -22.88 8.31
CA MET A 160 -3.07 -23.49 7.28
C MET A 160 -2.20 -24.23 6.26
N PRO A 161 -2.73 -25.24 5.55
CA PRO A 161 -2.01 -25.89 4.46
C PRO A 161 -1.54 -24.86 3.42
N PRO A 162 -0.31 -24.96 2.90
CA PRO A 162 0.26 -23.95 2.02
C PRO A 162 -0.56 -23.79 0.74
N VAL A 163 -0.68 -22.54 0.27
CA VAL A 163 -1.26 -22.23 -1.05
C VAL A 163 -0.14 -22.11 -2.06
N THR A 164 -0.11 -23.02 -3.04
CA THR A 164 0.86 -22.98 -4.14
C THR A 164 0.13 -22.59 -5.42
N LEU A 165 0.50 -21.44 -5.96
CA LEU A 165 -0.01 -20.93 -7.24
C LEU A 165 1.16 -20.78 -8.23
N PRO A 166 0.92 -20.93 -9.54
CA PRO A 166 1.94 -20.66 -10.54
C PRO A 166 2.51 -19.24 -10.37
N SER A 167 3.83 -19.14 -10.44
CA SER A 167 4.51 -17.85 -10.36
C SER A 167 4.08 -16.94 -11.51
N ASN A 168 3.94 -15.64 -11.23
CA ASN A 168 3.61 -14.64 -12.23
C ASN A 168 4.75 -14.50 -13.27
N GLN A 169 4.48 -14.91 -14.50
CA GLN A 169 5.40 -14.82 -15.64
C GLN A 169 5.19 -13.55 -16.48
N ALA A 170 4.11 -12.80 -16.25
CA ALA A 170 3.75 -11.62 -17.03
C ALA A 170 4.26 -10.32 -16.37
N ILE A 171 5.46 -10.33 -15.82
CA ILE A 171 6.07 -9.17 -15.17
C ILE A 171 6.77 -8.25 -16.19
N SER A 172 6.77 -6.95 -15.91
CA SER A 172 7.58 -5.97 -16.64
C SER A 172 8.55 -5.26 -15.69
N LEU A 173 9.82 -5.19 -16.10
CA LEU A 173 10.88 -4.48 -15.38
C LEU A 173 11.19 -3.09 -15.95
N THR A 174 10.60 -2.73 -17.10
CA THR A 174 10.95 -1.51 -17.84
C THR A 174 10.86 -0.26 -16.96
N HIS A 175 9.77 -0.10 -16.21
CA HIS A 175 9.61 1.05 -15.33
C HIS A 175 10.68 1.17 -14.24
N LEU A 176 11.22 0.05 -13.76
CA LEU A 176 12.28 0.01 -12.75
C LEU A 176 13.64 0.35 -13.38
N VAL A 177 13.92 -0.23 -14.55
CA VAL A 177 15.16 0.03 -15.31
C VAL A 177 15.24 1.48 -15.75
N GLU A 178 14.19 2.02 -16.36
CA GLU A 178 14.13 3.43 -16.78
C GLU A 178 14.26 4.40 -15.61
N ARG A 179 13.65 4.07 -14.45
CA ARG A 179 13.78 4.88 -13.24
C ARG A 179 15.21 4.88 -12.73
N GLN A 180 15.88 3.74 -12.74
CA GLN A 180 17.28 3.61 -12.34
C GLN A 180 18.22 4.36 -13.29
N ALA A 181 17.91 4.37 -14.59
CA ALA A 181 18.65 5.12 -15.61
C ALA A 181 18.42 6.65 -15.54
N GLY A 182 17.49 7.12 -14.71
CA GLY A 182 17.14 8.54 -14.59
C GLY A 182 16.15 9.04 -15.64
N HIS A 183 15.58 8.17 -16.47
CA HIS A 183 14.62 8.50 -17.51
C HIS A 183 13.21 8.64 -16.97
N GLN A 184 12.96 9.70 -16.21
CA GLN A 184 11.74 9.82 -15.39
C GLN A 184 10.42 9.74 -16.18
N ALA A 185 10.34 10.39 -17.34
CA ALA A 185 9.14 10.37 -18.16
C ALA A 185 8.86 8.97 -18.74
N ALA A 186 9.90 8.28 -19.24
CA ALA A 186 9.79 6.92 -19.76
C ALA A 186 9.43 5.93 -18.65
N ALA A 187 10.05 6.07 -17.47
CA ALA A 187 9.75 5.25 -16.30
C ALA A 187 8.28 5.38 -15.87
N TYR A 188 7.75 6.61 -15.84
CA TYR A 188 6.36 6.86 -15.50
C TYR A 188 5.40 6.26 -16.53
N ALA A 189 5.65 6.49 -17.83
CA ALA A 189 4.83 5.92 -18.90
C ALA A 189 4.79 4.37 -18.84
N ALA A 190 5.96 3.74 -18.64
CA ALA A 190 6.06 2.29 -18.47
C ALA A 190 5.38 1.80 -17.19
N TYR A 191 5.44 2.57 -16.09
CA TYR A 191 4.74 2.23 -14.85
C TYR A 191 3.23 2.26 -15.04
N SER A 192 2.68 3.33 -15.64
CA SER A 192 1.25 3.46 -15.91
C SER A 192 0.74 2.34 -16.81
N GLN A 193 1.45 2.05 -17.91
CA GLN A 193 1.10 0.94 -18.79
C GLN A 193 1.12 -0.41 -18.05
N TYR A 194 2.11 -0.63 -17.19
CA TYR A 194 2.18 -1.86 -16.40
C TYR A 194 1.06 -1.93 -15.37
N GLU A 195 0.68 -0.84 -14.72
CA GLU A 195 -0.47 -0.81 -13.77
C GLU A 195 -1.78 -1.26 -14.42
N GLU A 196 -2.04 -0.84 -15.66
CA GLU A 196 -3.23 -1.21 -16.43
C GLU A 196 -3.28 -2.71 -16.78
N GLN A 197 -2.12 -3.36 -16.87
CA GLN A 197 -1.98 -4.77 -17.24
C GLN A 197 -2.01 -5.72 -16.03
N LEU A 198 -2.08 -5.20 -14.81
CA LEU A 198 -2.01 -6.03 -13.60
C LEU A 198 -3.24 -6.91 -13.46
N SER A 199 -2.96 -8.21 -13.36
CA SER A 199 -3.98 -9.25 -13.25
C SER A 199 -4.69 -9.24 -11.89
N TYR A 200 -5.99 -9.55 -11.92
CA TYR A 200 -6.80 -9.91 -10.76
C TYR A 200 -6.75 -11.41 -10.43
N ALA A 201 -6.21 -12.23 -11.33
CA ALA A 201 -6.12 -13.67 -11.12
C ALA A 201 -5.14 -13.99 -9.97
N PRO A 202 -5.44 -15.02 -9.16
CA PRO A 202 -4.55 -15.44 -8.09
C PRO A 202 -3.30 -16.10 -8.70
N GLN A 203 -2.17 -15.38 -8.65
CA GLN A 203 -0.85 -15.86 -9.08
C GLN A 203 0.15 -15.76 -7.93
N GLY A 204 1.12 -16.67 -7.90
CA GLY A 204 2.26 -16.61 -6.99
C GLY A 204 3.19 -15.45 -7.35
N MET A 205 3.96 -14.97 -6.37
CA MET A 205 4.98 -13.93 -6.59
C MET A 205 6.01 -14.37 -7.65
N SER A 206 6.46 -13.45 -8.51
CA SER A 206 7.52 -13.71 -9.50
C SER A 206 8.85 -14.09 -8.84
N ALA A 207 9.66 -14.89 -9.53
CA ALA A 207 11.01 -15.25 -9.08
C ALA A 207 11.91 -14.01 -8.92
N VAL A 208 11.73 -12.99 -9.76
CA VAL A 208 12.46 -11.72 -9.68
C VAL A 208 12.20 -11.04 -8.34
N SER A 209 10.93 -10.85 -7.98
CA SER A 209 10.56 -10.22 -6.71
C SER A 209 11.00 -11.06 -5.50
N GLN A 210 10.85 -12.39 -5.56
CA GLN A 210 11.32 -13.28 -4.49
C GLN A 210 12.82 -13.12 -4.23
N SER A 211 13.63 -13.12 -5.30
CA SER A 211 15.07 -12.88 -5.21
C SER A 211 15.34 -11.47 -4.65
N TRP A 212 14.84 -10.41 -5.27
CA TRP A 212 15.19 -9.04 -4.87
C TRP A 212 14.76 -8.70 -3.43
N LEU A 213 13.58 -9.14 -3.01
CA LEU A 213 13.08 -8.94 -1.64
C LEU A 213 13.93 -9.67 -0.59
N SER A 214 14.57 -10.79 -0.95
CA SER A 214 15.42 -11.57 -0.03
C SER A 214 16.79 -10.97 0.25
N TRP A 215 17.17 -9.90 -0.46
CA TRP A 215 18.44 -9.19 -0.30
C TRP A 215 18.32 -7.83 0.42
N LEU A 216 17.10 -7.39 0.74
CA LEU A 216 16.91 -6.07 1.34
C LEU A 216 17.28 -6.04 2.83
N ASP A 217 17.93 -4.95 3.24
CA ASP A 217 18.11 -4.60 4.66
C ASP A 217 16.86 -3.87 5.19
N TYR A 218 15.86 -4.66 5.58
CA TYR A 218 14.59 -4.15 6.13
C TYR A 218 14.80 -3.28 7.37
N ALA A 219 15.79 -3.57 8.23
CA ALA A 219 16.03 -2.81 9.45
C ALA A 219 16.59 -1.41 9.16
N SER A 220 17.52 -1.29 8.19
CA SER A 220 18.00 0.01 7.71
C SER A 220 16.90 0.82 7.05
N ILE A 221 16.11 0.19 6.17
CA ILE A 221 14.98 0.85 5.48
C ILE A 221 13.95 1.38 6.47
N ALA A 222 13.57 0.57 7.46
CA ALA A 222 12.62 0.94 8.51
C ALA A 222 13.11 2.18 9.29
N ARG A 223 14.36 2.14 9.78
CA ARG A 223 14.97 3.27 10.52
C ARG A 223 15.01 4.54 9.68
N LYS A 224 15.34 4.43 8.39
CA LYS A 224 15.40 5.59 7.49
C LYS A 224 14.03 6.24 7.32
N ARG A 225 12.97 5.45 7.11
CA ARG A 225 11.58 5.96 6.99
C ARG A 225 11.12 6.67 8.27
N GLN A 226 11.42 6.11 9.44
CA GLN A 226 11.10 6.73 10.74
C GLN A 226 11.87 8.04 10.95
N ALA A 227 13.17 8.07 10.63
CA ALA A 227 13.98 9.28 10.70
C ALA A 227 13.47 10.37 9.75
N ASN A 228 13.08 9.98 8.53
CA ASN A 228 12.51 10.88 7.53
C ASN A 228 11.17 11.47 8.01
N TYR A 229 10.33 10.67 8.66
CA TYR A 229 9.09 11.15 9.28
C TYR A 229 9.36 12.21 10.36
N ALA A 230 10.31 11.93 11.26
CA ALA A 230 10.69 12.87 12.32
C ALA A 230 11.26 14.18 11.74
N LEU A 231 12.04 14.09 10.65
CA LEU A 231 12.58 15.25 9.97
C LEU A 231 11.48 16.11 9.33
N TYR A 232 10.49 15.51 8.66
CA TYR A 232 9.35 16.28 8.13
C TYR A 232 8.61 17.05 9.22
N ARG A 233 8.37 16.42 10.38
CA ARG A 233 7.73 17.11 11.51
C ARG A 233 8.51 18.36 11.95
N GLN A 234 9.84 18.31 11.91
CA GLN A 234 10.70 19.47 12.20
C GLN A 234 10.63 20.52 11.08
N LEU A 235 10.80 20.12 9.83
CA LEU A 235 10.84 21.01 8.67
C LEU A 235 9.50 21.73 8.44
N LEU A 236 8.38 21.06 8.73
CA LEU A 236 7.03 21.57 8.55
C LEU A 236 6.48 22.25 9.81
N ALA A 237 7.27 22.36 10.88
CA ALA A 237 6.86 23.03 12.12
C ALA A 237 6.20 24.42 11.90
N PRO A 238 6.64 25.28 10.95
CA PRO A 238 5.98 26.57 10.72
C PRO A 238 4.51 26.46 10.30
N VAL A 239 4.15 25.51 9.41
CA VAL A 239 2.75 25.32 8.99
C VAL A 239 1.91 24.57 10.02
N LEU A 240 2.55 23.71 10.81
CA LEU A 240 1.91 23.03 11.94
C LEU A 240 1.57 24.01 13.07
N GLN A 241 2.49 24.93 13.39
CA GLN A 241 2.30 25.93 14.46
C GLN A 241 1.33 27.05 14.07
N SER A 242 1.31 27.45 12.81
CA SER A 242 0.35 28.45 12.30
C SER A 242 -1.07 27.89 12.14
N GLY A 243 -1.24 26.56 12.18
CA GLY A 243 -2.53 25.91 12.03
C GLY A 243 -3.03 25.82 10.58
N VAL A 244 -2.22 26.20 9.58
CA VAL A 244 -2.56 26.03 8.15
C VAL A 244 -2.65 24.54 7.79
N ALA A 245 -1.82 23.72 8.43
CA ALA A 245 -1.87 22.28 8.34
C ALA A 245 -1.69 21.64 9.72
N ARG A 246 -2.02 20.35 9.83
CA ARG A 246 -1.70 19.52 10.99
C ARG A 246 -1.10 18.20 10.53
N GLU A 247 -0.27 17.61 11.38
CA GLU A 247 0.11 16.22 11.23
C GLU A 247 -1.17 15.38 11.40
N TRP A 248 -1.58 14.65 10.36
CA TRP A 248 -2.89 14.00 10.39
C TRP A 248 -2.93 12.87 11.42
N LEU A 249 -1.94 12.00 11.35
CA LEU A 249 -1.77 10.89 12.29
C LEU A 249 -0.35 10.93 12.84
N PRO A 250 -0.15 10.80 14.15
CA PRO A 250 1.20 10.74 14.71
C PRO A 250 1.89 9.42 14.37
N LEU A 251 3.21 9.42 14.32
CA LEU A 251 3.99 8.18 14.26
C LEU A 251 3.81 7.37 15.54
N GLU A 252 3.09 6.25 15.43
CA GLU A 252 2.94 5.30 16.54
C GLU A 252 4.24 4.52 16.80
N ALA A 253 4.45 4.12 18.05
CA ALA A 253 5.65 3.38 18.45
C ALA A 253 5.79 2.07 17.63
N GLY A 254 7.00 1.85 17.07
CA GLY A 254 7.30 0.67 16.25
C GLY A 254 6.74 0.70 14.82
N SER A 255 5.89 1.67 14.47
CA SER A 255 5.29 1.74 13.13
C SER A 255 6.30 2.28 12.10
N ILE A 256 6.20 1.79 10.87
CA ILE A 256 7.03 2.23 9.75
C ILE A 256 6.15 2.92 8.71
N PRO A 257 6.26 4.25 8.56
CA PRO A 257 5.29 5.00 7.77
C PRO A 257 5.47 4.76 6.26
N PHE A 258 4.33 4.75 5.56
CA PHE A 258 4.28 4.75 4.10
C PHE A 258 4.61 6.12 3.52
N CYS A 259 3.99 7.17 4.09
CA CYS A 259 4.15 8.58 3.72
C CYS A 259 4.06 9.47 4.99
N TYR A 260 4.34 10.76 4.86
CA TYR A 260 4.00 11.75 5.90
C TYR A 260 2.65 12.40 5.56
N PRO A 261 1.54 12.06 6.24
CA PRO A 261 0.22 12.60 5.91
C PRO A 261 0.03 14.00 6.53
N LEU A 262 0.26 15.03 5.72
CA LEU A 262 0.02 16.42 6.11
C LEU A 262 -1.44 16.80 5.81
N ARG A 263 -2.27 16.94 6.84
CA ARG A 263 -3.68 17.34 6.69
C ARG A 263 -3.76 18.86 6.61
N LEU A 264 -4.40 19.36 5.56
CA LEU A 264 -4.57 20.77 5.30
C LEU A 264 -5.89 21.28 5.87
N THR A 265 -5.91 22.52 6.33
CA THR A 265 -7.16 23.19 6.73
C THR A 265 -7.94 23.73 5.54
N ARG A 266 -7.24 24.07 4.45
CA ARG A 266 -7.80 24.39 3.14
C ARG A 266 -7.35 23.34 2.13
N PRO A 267 -8.27 22.73 1.36
CA PRO A 267 -7.89 21.74 0.36
C PRO A 267 -7.03 22.35 -0.76
N VAL A 268 -5.99 21.62 -1.16
CA VAL A 268 -5.13 21.99 -2.29
C VAL A 268 -5.42 21.04 -3.45
N ALA A 269 -6.27 21.49 -4.36
CA ALA A 269 -6.69 20.72 -5.52
C ALA A 269 -5.63 20.71 -6.63
N ASP A 270 -4.86 21.80 -6.78
CA ASP A 270 -3.79 21.89 -7.75
C ASP A 270 -2.42 21.68 -7.10
N ARG A 271 -1.69 20.67 -7.59
CA ARG A 271 -0.33 20.33 -7.14
C ARG A 271 0.71 20.59 -8.24
N SER A 272 0.36 21.34 -9.28
CA SER A 272 1.20 21.70 -10.42
C SER A 272 2.55 22.26 -9.98
N GLN A 273 2.56 23.18 -9.00
CA GLN A 273 3.79 23.75 -8.45
C GLN A 273 4.77 22.67 -7.94
N LEU A 274 4.27 21.66 -7.22
CA LEU A 274 5.14 20.57 -6.75
C LEU A 274 5.69 19.75 -7.93
N PHE A 275 4.83 19.47 -8.92
CA PHE A 275 5.21 18.73 -10.11
C PHE A 275 6.26 19.45 -10.96
N GLU A 276 6.14 20.76 -11.16
CA GLU A 276 7.12 21.60 -11.86
C GLU A 276 8.50 21.55 -11.19
N HIS A 277 8.52 21.41 -9.87
CA HIS A 277 9.71 21.16 -9.09
C HIS A 277 10.10 19.67 -9.01
N GLN A 278 9.55 18.79 -9.84
CA GLN A 278 9.82 17.34 -9.82
C GLN A 278 9.56 16.69 -8.44
N ILE A 279 8.49 17.13 -7.76
CA ILE A 279 8.00 16.56 -6.50
C ILE A 279 6.63 15.94 -6.77
N PHE A 280 6.58 14.61 -6.72
CA PHE A 280 5.38 13.86 -7.05
C PHE A 280 4.67 13.42 -5.76
N VAL A 281 3.57 14.10 -5.41
CA VAL A 281 2.75 13.79 -4.23
C VAL A 281 1.41 13.19 -4.69
N PRO A 282 1.16 11.89 -4.49
CA PRO A 282 -0.04 11.24 -4.98
C PRO A 282 -1.29 11.73 -4.25
N TRP A 283 -2.42 11.73 -4.96
CA TRP A 283 -3.73 11.71 -4.31
C TRP A 283 -4.03 10.28 -3.85
N LEU A 284 -4.57 10.15 -2.65
CA LEU A 284 -5.02 8.89 -2.07
C LEU A 284 -6.46 9.14 -1.61
N TRP A 285 -7.52 8.56 -2.18
CA TRP A 285 -7.65 7.99 -3.53
C TRP A 285 -8.54 8.90 -4.39
N PRO A 286 -8.06 9.42 -5.54
CA PRO A 286 -8.76 10.45 -6.31
C PRO A 286 -10.11 10.01 -6.88
N GLU A 287 -10.29 8.72 -7.14
CA GLU A 287 -11.50 8.10 -7.68
C GLU A 287 -12.72 8.32 -6.76
N MET A 288 -12.46 8.50 -5.45
CA MET A 288 -13.49 8.76 -4.46
C MET A 288 -14.29 10.03 -4.71
N ARG A 289 -13.74 11.00 -5.44
CA ARG A 289 -14.46 12.23 -5.81
C ARG A 289 -15.74 11.91 -6.59
N GLN A 290 -15.69 10.86 -7.42
CA GLN A 290 -16.81 10.46 -8.28
C GLN A 290 -17.59 9.27 -7.70
N ARG A 291 -17.10 8.64 -6.62
CA ARG A 291 -17.75 7.49 -6.02
C ARG A 291 -19.16 7.85 -5.48
N PRO A 292 -20.20 7.09 -5.84
CA PRO A 292 -21.55 7.34 -5.33
C PRO A 292 -21.62 7.09 -3.83
N GLY A 293 -22.47 7.84 -3.13
CA GLY A 293 -22.68 7.70 -1.68
C GLY A 293 -22.57 9.03 -0.91
N ALA A 294 -23.25 9.07 0.23
CA ALA A 294 -23.37 10.24 1.12
C ALA A 294 -22.24 10.30 2.19
N PHE A 295 -21.00 10.03 1.79
CA PHE A 295 -19.81 10.03 2.65
C PHE A 295 -19.03 11.34 2.47
N VAL A 296 -19.67 12.45 2.86
CA VAL A 296 -19.18 13.81 2.56
C VAL A 296 -17.81 14.05 3.21
N ARG A 297 -17.60 13.60 4.45
CA ARG A 297 -16.36 13.78 5.21
C ARG A 297 -15.18 13.14 4.48
N GLU A 298 -15.28 11.87 4.11
CA GLU A 298 -14.22 11.08 3.51
C GLU A 298 -13.86 11.57 2.11
N LYS A 299 -14.84 12.15 1.38
CA LYS A 299 -14.57 12.82 0.11
C LYS A 299 -13.65 14.03 0.27
N THR A 300 -13.70 14.71 1.43
CA THR A 300 -12.78 15.84 1.72
C THR A 300 -11.34 15.40 1.95
N PHE A 301 -11.10 14.12 2.29
CA PHE A 301 -9.76 13.63 2.61
C PHE A 301 -8.83 13.70 1.40
N VAL A 302 -9.36 13.49 0.20
CA VAL A 302 -8.58 13.43 -1.06
C VAL A 302 -7.83 14.73 -1.30
N ASP A 303 -8.52 15.87 -1.20
CA ASP A 303 -7.94 17.20 -1.44
C ASP A 303 -7.42 17.84 -0.15
N GLY A 304 -7.84 17.32 1.01
CA GLY A 304 -7.42 17.78 2.32
C GLY A 304 -6.09 17.18 2.81
N VAL A 305 -5.42 16.29 2.06
CA VAL A 305 -4.16 15.67 2.50
C VAL A 305 -3.06 15.73 1.43
N LEU A 306 -1.86 16.11 1.86
CA LEU A 306 -0.62 15.86 1.11
C LEU A 306 0.08 14.63 1.70
N ALA A 307 0.07 13.52 0.97
CA ALA A 307 0.78 12.29 1.33
C ALA A 307 2.25 12.39 0.93
N LEU A 308 3.05 13.11 1.70
CA LEU A 308 4.42 13.47 1.30
C LEU A 308 5.33 12.23 1.27
N PRO A 309 6.15 12.07 0.21
CA PRO A 309 7.06 10.94 0.08
C PRO A 309 8.18 11.02 1.13
N LEU A 310 8.41 9.92 1.85
CA LEU A 310 9.46 9.79 2.87
C LEU A 310 10.31 8.52 2.73
N ASP A 311 10.28 7.90 1.55
CA ASP A 311 10.90 6.60 1.36
C ASP A 311 12.42 6.61 1.62
N HIS A 312 12.97 5.41 1.83
CA HIS A 312 14.33 5.20 2.31
C HIS A 312 15.43 5.61 1.32
N ARG A 313 15.08 5.98 0.07
CA ARG A 313 16.03 6.51 -0.91
C ARG A 313 16.28 8.00 -0.70
N SER A 314 15.38 8.70 0.00
CA SER A 314 15.48 10.13 0.26
C SER A 314 16.34 10.41 1.50
N GLY A 315 17.19 11.42 1.43
CA GLY A 315 17.97 11.95 2.54
C GLY A 315 17.50 13.34 3.00
N PRO A 316 18.21 13.96 3.96
CA PRO A 316 17.82 15.25 4.50
C PRO A 316 17.70 16.36 3.45
N ALA A 317 18.54 16.36 2.42
CA ALA A 317 18.49 17.36 1.35
C ALA A 317 17.21 17.26 0.53
N GLU A 318 16.80 16.05 0.13
CA GLU A 318 15.56 15.83 -0.62
C GLU A 318 14.33 16.23 0.19
N LEU A 319 14.28 15.90 1.49
CA LEU A 319 13.14 16.24 2.34
C LEU A 319 13.05 17.73 2.63
N SER A 320 14.19 18.41 2.82
CA SER A 320 14.24 19.88 2.93
C SER A 320 13.69 20.55 1.67
N ARG A 321 14.05 20.03 0.49
CA ARG A 321 13.53 20.52 -0.80
C ARG A 321 12.02 20.33 -0.90
N VAL A 322 11.49 19.17 -0.49
CA VAL A 322 10.04 18.92 -0.48
C VAL A 322 9.35 19.88 0.49
N ALA A 323 9.84 19.99 1.73
CA ALA A 323 9.26 20.86 2.73
C ALA A 323 9.24 22.32 2.28
N GLU A 324 10.33 22.83 1.70
CA GLU A 324 10.40 24.19 1.17
C GLU A 324 9.30 24.46 0.13
N GLN A 325 9.10 23.54 -0.83
CA GLN A 325 8.06 23.72 -1.86
C GLN A 325 6.65 23.60 -1.28
N VAL A 326 6.44 22.73 -0.30
CA VAL A 326 5.16 22.65 0.43
C VAL A 326 4.88 23.94 1.19
N LEU A 327 5.88 24.53 1.86
CA LEU A 327 5.72 25.80 2.56
C LEU A 327 5.35 26.94 1.59
N ARG A 328 6.01 27.01 0.43
CA ARG A 328 5.68 28.00 -0.61
C ARG A 328 4.27 27.82 -1.17
N LEU A 329 3.88 26.57 -1.46
CA LEU A 329 2.53 26.22 -1.92
C LEU A 329 1.47 26.72 -0.94
N LEU A 330 1.67 26.48 0.36
CA LEU A 330 0.71 26.88 1.40
C LEU A 330 0.73 28.39 1.71
N GLN A 331 1.80 29.12 1.37
CA GLN A 331 1.87 30.57 1.49
C GLN A 331 1.20 31.30 0.31
N GLY A 332 1.28 30.74 -0.90
CA GLY A 332 0.72 31.33 -2.12
C GLY A 332 -0.80 31.30 -2.23
N GLU A 333 -1.48 30.50 -1.40
CA GLU A 333 -2.95 30.41 -1.32
C GLU A 333 -3.56 31.28 -0.19
N SER A 334 -2.77 32.18 0.39
CA SER A 334 -3.20 33.08 1.48
C SER A 334 -3.95 34.31 1.01
#